data_AF-A0A9Q3FIZ9-F1
#
_entry.id   AF-A0A9Q3FIZ9-F1
#
_cell.length_a   1.000
_cell.length_b   1.000
_cell.length_c   1.000
_cell.angle_alpha   90.00
_cell.angle_beta   90.00
_cell.angle_gamma   90.00
#
_symmetry.space_group_name_H-M   'P 1'
#
loop_
_entity.id
_entity.type
_entity.pdbx_description
1 polymer ?
#
loop_
_entity_poly.entity_id
_entity_poly.type
_entity_poly.pdbx_seq_one_letter_code
_entity_poly.pdbx_strand_id
1 'polypeptide(L)'
;MQGYEEKNWTKLKEELTTEWKRVEPDRRYRPESLEKLFNNPKASGGIRNLAEYKRFLEEYEKITNYLYKYGYIRREVEHNEELYASLSPEIRTSIIKEMRRDKVMIQARDGGYILPEMKSYIEQELETVMI
;
A
#
# COMPACT_ATOMS: atom_id res chain seq x y z
N MET A 1 13.24 -33.31 -20.36
CA MET A 1 11.77 -33.28 -20.52
C MET A 1 11.39 -34.54 -21.28
N GLN A 2 10.68 -35.47 -20.63
CA GLN A 2 10.42 -36.79 -21.18
C GLN A 2 9.51 -36.71 -22.42
N GLY A 3 8.58 -35.76 -22.48
CA GLY A 3 7.74 -35.57 -23.66
C GLY A 3 8.52 -35.27 -24.94
N TYR A 4 9.70 -34.62 -24.84
CA TYR A 4 10.58 -34.37 -25.97
C TYR A 4 11.31 -35.65 -26.42
N GLU A 5 11.85 -36.42 -25.47
CA GLU A 5 12.57 -37.67 -25.75
C GLU A 5 11.64 -38.77 -26.30
N GLU A 6 10.39 -38.82 -25.81
CA GLU A 6 9.36 -39.76 -26.23
C GLU A 6 8.62 -39.31 -27.50
N LYS A 7 8.94 -38.13 -28.07
CA LYS A 7 8.20 -37.49 -29.17
C LYS A 7 6.69 -37.37 -28.92
N ASN A 8 6.31 -37.27 -27.65
CA ASN A 8 4.92 -37.15 -27.22
C ASN A 8 4.59 -35.67 -27.02
N TRP A 9 4.01 -35.06 -28.05
CA TRP A 9 3.66 -33.64 -28.07
C TRP A 9 2.68 -33.22 -26.98
N THR A 10 1.76 -34.11 -26.59
CA THR A 10 0.80 -33.86 -25.51
C THR A 10 1.51 -33.75 -24.17
N LYS A 11 2.37 -34.74 -23.87
CA LYS A 11 3.17 -34.78 -22.64
C LYS A 11 4.16 -33.62 -22.58
N LEU A 12 4.81 -33.28 -23.70
CA LEU A 12 5.71 -32.14 -23.78
C LEU A 12 4.96 -30.82 -23.50
N LYS A 13 3.74 -30.66 -24.03
CA LYS A 13 2.92 -29.47 -23.79
C LYS A 13 2.50 -29.36 -22.32
N GLU A 14 2.15 -30.47 -21.67
CA GLU A 14 1.84 -30.50 -20.24
C GLU A 14 3.06 -30.20 -19.36
N GLU A 15 4.22 -30.80 -19.68
CA GLU A 15 5.49 -30.53 -18.99
C GLU A 15 5.88 -29.06 -19.11
N LEU A 16 5.83 -28.49 -20.32
CA LEU A 16 6.11 -27.07 -20.56
C LEU A 16 5.12 -26.16 -19.84
N THR A 17 3.82 -26.46 -19.91
CA THR A 17 2.81 -25.64 -19.21
C THR A 17 2.97 -25.71 -17.70
N THR A 18 3.37 -26.86 -17.15
CA THR A 18 3.59 -27.05 -15.71
C THR A 18 4.84 -26.32 -15.26
N GLU A 19 5.94 -26.42 -16.00
CA GLU A 19 7.19 -25.71 -15.70
C GLU A 19 7.00 -24.20 -15.86
N TRP A 20 6.31 -23.72 -16.89
CA TRP A 20 6.06 -22.29 -17.09
C TRP A 20 5.03 -21.73 -16.10
N LYS A 21 4.10 -22.54 -15.59
CA LYS A 21 3.26 -22.17 -14.44
C LYS A 21 4.05 -22.13 -13.12
N ARG A 22 5.13 -22.91 -12.99
CA ARG A 22 6.06 -22.84 -11.84
C ARG A 22 6.98 -21.63 -11.92
N VAL A 23 7.35 -21.20 -13.13
CA VAL A 23 8.03 -19.92 -13.36
C VAL A 23 6.98 -18.82 -13.36
N GLU A 24 6.35 -18.58 -12.22
CA GLU A 24 5.74 -17.28 -12.01
C GLU A 24 6.83 -16.22 -12.18
N PRO A 25 6.61 -15.16 -12.99
CA PRO A 25 7.57 -14.07 -13.07
C PRO A 25 7.83 -13.61 -11.64
N ASP A 26 9.11 -13.51 -11.26
CA ASP A 26 9.52 -13.18 -9.89
C ASP A 26 8.67 -12.01 -9.39
N ARG A 27 7.72 -12.33 -8.50
CA ARG A 27 6.61 -11.44 -8.17
C ARG A 27 7.20 -10.32 -7.34
N ARG A 28 7.57 -9.22 -8.00
CA ARG A 28 8.22 -8.07 -7.38
C ARG A 28 7.46 -7.57 -6.15
N TYR A 29 6.13 -7.56 -6.22
CA TYR A 29 5.25 -7.25 -5.11
C TYR A 29 4.05 -8.19 -5.09
N ARG A 30 3.48 -8.37 -3.89
CA ARG A 30 2.24 -9.11 -3.65
C ARG A 30 1.29 -8.24 -2.81
N PRO A 31 -0.01 -8.56 -2.69
CA PRO A 31 -0.91 -7.80 -1.81
C PRO A 31 -0.37 -7.62 -0.38
N GLU A 32 0.31 -8.64 0.16
CA GLU A 32 0.95 -8.61 1.48
C GLU A 32 2.10 -7.58 1.57
N SER A 33 2.64 -7.12 0.43
CA SER A 33 3.61 -6.02 0.39
C SER A 33 3.01 -4.70 0.88
N LEU A 34 1.71 -4.45 0.64
CA LEU A 34 1.02 -3.27 1.18
C LEU A 34 0.87 -3.38 2.70
N GLU A 35 0.44 -4.53 3.22
CA GLU A 35 0.33 -4.75 4.66
C GLU A 35 1.66 -4.53 5.38
N LYS A 36 2.76 -5.06 4.80
CA LYS A 36 4.11 -4.82 5.32
C LYS A 36 4.49 -3.35 5.28
N LEU A 37 4.19 -2.66 4.18
CA LEU A 37 4.45 -1.22 4.06
C LEU A 37 3.75 -0.42 5.16
N PHE A 38 2.47 -0.70 5.44
CA PHE A 38 1.72 0.01 6.49
C PHE A 38 2.15 -0.37 7.92
N ASN A 39 2.58 -1.61 8.14
CA ASN A 39 2.89 -2.10 9.49
C ASN A 39 4.35 -1.87 9.90
N ASN A 40 5.28 -1.79 8.95
CA ASN A 40 6.70 -1.54 9.26
C ASN A 40 6.92 -0.24 10.05
N PRO A 41 6.35 0.92 9.64
CA PRO A 41 6.50 2.16 10.40
C PRO A 41 5.89 2.06 11.80
N LYS A 42 4.77 1.34 11.96
CA LYS A 42 4.11 1.17 13.26
C LYS A 42 5.04 0.51 14.28
N ALA A 43 5.87 -0.45 13.85
CA ALA A 43 6.84 -1.12 14.71
C ALA A 43 7.95 -0.17 15.23
N SER A 44 8.28 0.90 14.49
CA SER A 44 9.25 1.93 14.87
C SER A 44 8.65 3.18 15.52
N GLY A 45 7.36 3.15 15.87
CA GLY A 45 6.65 4.27 16.49
C GLY A 45 5.94 5.22 15.51
N GLY A 46 5.76 4.79 14.26
CA GLY A 46 5.10 5.51 13.19
C GLY A 46 6.02 6.47 12.42
N ILE A 47 5.52 6.97 11.30
CA ILE A 47 6.18 7.99 10.48
C ILE A 47 6.15 9.33 11.22
N ARG A 48 7.32 9.95 11.41
CA ARG A 48 7.47 11.17 12.24
C ARG A 48 7.93 12.41 11.49
N ASN A 49 8.47 12.26 10.30
CA ASN A 49 9.01 13.37 9.52
C ASN A 49 8.70 13.25 8.03
N LEU A 50 8.87 14.38 7.33
CA LEU A 50 8.55 14.49 5.91
C LEU A 50 9.41 13.56 5.03
N ALA A 51 10.66 13.32 5.39
CA ALA A 51 11.55 12.47 4.61
C ALA A 51 11.10 10.99 4.67
N GLU A 52 10.70 10.51 5.85
CA GLU A 52 10.10 9.19 6.04
C GLU A 52 8.79 9.06 5.27
N TYR A 53 7.94 10.09 5.33
CA TYR A 53 6.66 10.09 4.64
C TYR A 53 6.82 10.08 3.11
N LYS A 54 7.74 10.88 2.56
CA LYS A 54 8.05 10.87 1.12
C LYS A 54 8.54 9.51 0.65
N ARG A 55 9.46 8.88 1.39
CA ARG A 55 9.92 7.51 1.09
C ARG A 55 8.78 6.49 1.15
N PHE A 56 7.91 6.63 2.15
CA PHE A 56 6.73 5.79 2.29
C PHE A 56 5.79 5.94 1.09
N LEU A 57 5.49 7.17 0.66
CA LEU A 57 4.64 7.44 -0.51
C LEU A 57 5.25 6.90 -1.80
N GLU A 58 6.56 7.07 -2.01
CA GLU A 58 7.24 6.52 -3.18
C GLU A 58 7.12 4.99 -3.25
N GLU A 59 7.30 4.28 -2.12
CA GLU A 59 7.13 2.84 -2.07
C GLU A 59 5.66 2.43 -2.23
N TYR A 60 4.73 3.17 -1.62
CA TYR A 60 3.29 2.96 -1.78
C TYR A 60 2.88 3.06 -3.26
N GLU A 61 3.31 4.11 -3.96
CA GLU A 61 3.04 4.30 -5.39
C GLU A 61 3.67 3.19 -6.24
N LYS A 62 4.90 2.76 -5.94
CA LYS A 62 5.54 1.64 -6.66
C LYS A 62 4.76 0.33 -6.50
N ILE A 63 4.35 0.00 -5.27
CA ILE A 63 3.61 -1.23 -4.97
C ILE A 63 2.22 -1.19 -5.61
N THR A 64 1.46 -0.13 -5.39
CA THR A 64 0.10 0.01 -5.93
C THR A 64 0.08 0.03 -7.45
N ASN A 65 1.00 0.75 -8.11
CA ASN A 65 1.10 0.75 -9.57
C ASN A 65 1.42 -0.64 -10.11
N TYR A 66 2.30 -1.39 -9.45
CA TYR A 66 2.58 -2.77 -9.83
C TYR A 66 1.32 -3.64 -9.66
N LEU A 67 0.72 -3.65 -8.47
CA LEU A 67 -0.43 -4.49 -8.18
C LEU A 67 -1.62 -4.19 -9.09
N TYR A 68 -1.85 -2.91 -9.40
CA TYR A 68 -2.87 -2.48 -10.36
C TYR A 68 -2.56 -2.97 -11.78
N LYS A 69 -1.33 -2.76 -12.26
CA LYS A 69 -0.91 -3.17 -13.61
C LYS A 69 -1.10 -4.66 -13.87
N TYR A 70 -0.91 -5.48 -12.83
CA TYR A 70 -1.07 -6.94 -12.91
C TYR A 70 -2.43 -7.44 -12.42
N GLY A 71 -3.39 -6.55 -12.13
CA GLY A 71 -4.77 -6.92 -11.80
C GLY A 71 -4.99 -7.51 -10.40
N TYR A 72 -4.04 -7.34 -9.49
CA TYR A 72 -4.16 -7.80 -8.10
C TYR A 72 -5.06 -6.90 -7.25
N ILE A 73 -5.17 -5.61 -7.60
CA ILE A 73 -6.03 -4.64 -6.92
C ILE A 73 -6.80 -3.79 -7.92
N ARG A 74 -7.90 -3.18 -7.47
CA ARG A 74 -8.65 -2.16 -8.21
C ARG A 74 -8.18 -0.77 -7.78
N ARG A 75 -8.23 0.21 -8.70
CA ARG A 75 -7.75 1.57 -8.46
C ARG A 75 -8.57 2.33 -7.40
N GLU A 76 -9.80 1.91 -7.15
CA GLU A 76 -10.72 2.55 -6.20
C GLU A 76 -10.51 2.15 -4.73
N VAL A 77 -9.54 1.27 -4.43
CA VAL A 77 -9.25 0.91 -3.03
C VAL A 77 -8.36 2.00 -2.42
N GLU A 78 -8.98 2.96 -1.75
CA GLU A 78 -8.28 3.94 -0.92
C GLU A 78 -7.85 3.30 0.40
N HIS A 79 -6.58 3.50 0.78
CA HIS A 79 -6.00 2.95 2.01
C HIS A 79 -5.79 4.06 3.04
N ASN A 80 -6.75 4.98 3.13
CA ASN A 80 -6.63 6.21 3.92
C ASN A 80 -6.49 5.90 5.42
N GLU A 81 -7.22 4.90 5.91
CA GLU A 81 -7.16 4.48 7.31
C GLU A 81 -5.83 3.82 7.65
N GLU A 82 -5.30 2.97 6.77
CA GLU A 82 -4.02 2.30 6.95
C GLU A 82 -2.85 3.28 6.86
N LEU A 83 -2.94 4.23 5.94
CA LEU A 83 -2.00 5.33 5.80
C LEU A 83 -2.00 6.20 7.06
N TYR A 84 -3.16 6.63 7.53
CA TYR A 84 -3.28 7.37 8.79
C TYR A 84 -2.72 6.56 9.97
N ALA A 85 -3.03 5.26 10.06
CA ALA A 85 -2.53 4.38 11.12
C ALA A 85 -1.02 4.14 11.08
N SER A 86 -0.35 4.38 9.95
CA SER A 86 1.12 4.28 9.81
C SER A 86 1.87 5.50 10.37
N LEU A 87 1.17 6.62 10.58
CA LEU A 87 1.74 7.85 11.13
C LEU A 87 1.95 7.72 12.65
N SER A 88 2.88 8.52 13.19
CA SER A 88 3.10 8.57 14.63
C SER A 88 1.86 9.10 15.37
N PRO A 89 1.64 8.71 16.64
CA PRO A 89 0.50 9.20 17.44
C PRO A 89 0.43 10.74 17.52
N GLU A 90 1.57 11.41 17.56
CA GLU A 90 1.68 12.86 17.65
C GLU A 90 1.15 13.53 16.37
N ILE A 91 1.63 13.07 15.21
CA ILE A 91 1.22 13.58 13.89
C ILE A 91 -0.27 13.30 13.66
N ARG A 92 -0.73 12.08 13.98
CA ARG A 92 -2.15 11.72 13.88
C ARG A 92 -3.06 12.68 14.65
N THR A 93 -2.68 12.98 15.89
CA THR A 93 -3.46 13.88 16.76
C THR A 93 -3.49 15.30 16.19
N SER A 94 -2.37 15.78 15.65
CA SER A 94 -2.27 17.10 15.03
C SER A 94 -3.16 17.21 13.78
N ILE A 95 -3.10 16.23 12.89
CA ILE A 95 -3.94 16.16 11.68
C ILE A 95 -5.42 16.23 12.05
N ILE A 96 -5.88 15.42 13.02
CA ILE A 96 -7.30 15.43 13.44
C ILE A 96 -7.71 16.79 14.00
N LYS A 97 -6.81 17.47 14.71
CA LYS A 97 -7.07 18.80 15.25
C LYS A 97 -7.28 19.83 14.14
N GLU A 98 -6.42 19.86 13.14
CA GLU A 98 -6.58 20.77 11.99
C GLU A 98 -7.79 20.38 11.12
N MET A 99 -8.03 19.10 10.88
CA MET A 99 -9.23 18.66 10.14
C MET A 99 -10.54 19.03 10.84
N ARG A 100 -10.58 18.95 12.18
CA ARG A 100 -11.73 19.40 12.97
C ARG A 100 -11.90 20.92 12.88
N ARG A 101 -10.81 21.67 12.90
CA ARG A 101 -10.80 23.12 12.74
C ARG A 101 -11.37 23.53 11.38
N ASP A 102 -11.00 22.82 10.32
CA ASP A 102 -11.46 23.07 8.95
C ASP A 102 -12.84 22.47 8.65
N LYS A 103 -13.42 21.72 9.60
CA LYS A 103 -14.75 21.08 9.49
C LYS A 103 -14.86 20.12 8.30
N VAL A 104 -13.76 19.50 7.89
CA VAL A 104 -13.71 18.56 6.76
C VAL A 104 -14.03 17.11 7.16
N MET A 105 -14.05 16.80 8.47
CA MET A 105 -14.39 15.46 8.94
C MET A 105 -15.89 15.17 8.75
N ILE A 106 -16.22 14.14 7.99
CA ILE A 106 -17.61 13.72 7.75
C ILE A 106 -18.04 12.81 8.90
N GLN A 107 -19.13 13.15 9.58
CA GLN A 107 -19.67 12.29 10.63
C GLN A 107 -20.37 11.07 10.02
N ALA A 108 -19.95 9.89 10.45
CA ALA A 108 -20.60 8.63 10.08
C ALA A 108 -21.92 8.46 10.86
N ARG A 109 -22.80 7.58 10.35
CA ARG A 109 -24.13 7.34 10.95
C ARG A 109 -24.07 6.71 12.34
N ASP A 110 -22.97 6.05 12.66
CA ASP A 110 -22.69 5.44 13.97
C ASP A 110 -22.06 6.42 14.97
N GLY A 111 -21.89 7.69 14.58
CA GLY A 111 -21.23 8.72 15.39
C GLY A 111 -19.70 8.73 15.28
N GLY A 112 -19.11 7.83 14.49
CA GLY A 112 -17.71 7.89 14.09
C GLY A 112 -17.43 9.02 13.09
N TYR A 113 -16.18 9.09 12.61
CA TYR A 113 -15.79 10.02 11.55
C TYR A 113 -15.21 9.25 10.37
N ILE A 114 -15.67 9.58 9.16
CA ILE A 114 -15.06 9.14 7.92
C ILE A 114 -13.88 10.06 7.64
N LEU A 115 -12.69 9.49 7.51
CA LEU A 115 -11.49 10.23 7.17
C LEU A 115 -11.55 10.62 5.68
N PRO A 116 -11.52 11.92 5.34
CA PRO A 116 -11.44 12.37 3.96
C PRO A 116 -10.00 12.19 3.43
N GLU A 117 -9.73 12.62 2.21
CA GLU A 117 -8.37 12.61 1.65
C GLU A 117 -7.41 13.44 2.54
N MET A 118 -6.36 12.81 3.08
CA MET A 118 -5.50 13.39 4.12
C MET A 118 -4.14 13.87 3.62
N LYS A 119 -3.80 13.64 2.34
CA LYS A 119 -2.43 13.83 1.83
C LYS A 119 -1.89 15.24 2.09
N SER A 120 -2.69 16.27 1.82
CA SER A 120 -2.31 17.67 2.04
C SER A 120 -2.09 18.01 3.52
N TYR A 121 -2.93 17.50 4.41
CA TYR A 121 -2.79 17.72 5.86
C TYR A 121 -1.54 17.05 6.42
N ILE A 122 -1.21 15.85 5.94
CA ILE A 122 -0.01 15.13 6.37
C ILE A 122 1.25 15.88 5.93
N GLU A 123 1.29 16.35 4.68
CA GLU A 123 2.43 17.12 4.16
C GLU A 123 2.63 18.42 4.96
N GLN A 124 1.56 19.16 5.25
CA GLN A 124 1.61 20.39 6.05
C GLN A 124 2.10 20.16 7.48
N GLU A 125 1.57 19.15 8.17
CA GLU A 125 1.96 18.87 9.56
C GLU A 125 3.41 18.39 9.65
N LEU A 126 3.85 17.54 8.71
CA LEU A 126 5.23 17.06 8.68
C LEU A 126 6.24 18.13 8.28
N GLU A 127 5.83 19.16 7.53
CA GLU A 127 6.64 20.35 7.27
C GLU A 127 6.71 21.29 8.49
N THR A 128 5.61 21.43 9.23
CA THR A 128 5.51 22.33 10.38
C THR A 128 6.33 21.83 11.58
N VAL A 129 6.46 20.51 11.76
CA VAL A 129 7.28 19.89 12.82
C VAL A 129 8.80 20.16 12.65
N MET A 130 9.24 20.77 11.54
CA MET A 130 10.63 21.18 11.32
C MET A 130 10.99 22.58 11.85
N ILE A 131 10.09 23.29 12.54
CA ILE A 131 10.32 24.64 13.08
C ILE A 131 10.35 24.61 14.61
#